data_AF-A0A3A4NK77-F1
#
_entry.id   AF-A0A3A4NK77-F1
#
_cell.length_a   1.000
_cell.length_b   1.000
_cell.length_c   1.000
_cell.angle_alpha   90.00
_cell.angle_beta   90.00
_cell.angle_gamma   90.00
#
_symmetry.space_group_name_H-M   'P 1'
#
loop_
_entity.id
_entity.type
_entity.pdbx_description
1 polymer ?
#
loop_
_entity_poly.entity_id
_entity_poly.type
_entity_poly.pdbx_seq_one_letter_code
_entity_poly.pdbx_strand_id
1 'polypeptide(L)'
;MSEYQFYEFRALDRPLTVEQMEELRSSSSRAEITPISFNNFYNWGSFKGDPHMWMEKYFDAFLYMSNWGSRWLMFRIPIRLLDPDTVSGYCTDETLDYHTKDDLLILSFSAEEVDRDDWVEGEGWLERLIQLRSDLMLGDHRCLYLAWLRAVQEGVVDEECEEPPIPPGLGKLNTQLRTFVEFLDIEPDLIDAAAGESEQRVEWTLSKKDIRKWVTKLPLKEKEEALTQLLSGESSHVTAELKQRAMHEILAQKRSPKASRRRRPRNSGRLMNRAESIAEERQKQEAERKAKELEQQERAKAEAREGRLQSLAGSEAQLWIKVADLISCRQPKEYDEAVCLLQDLRDLAIRADASSEFLRQMASLYFKHKSKPSLVARLRQAMLLPPDEAR
;
A
#
# COMPACT_ATOMS: atom_id res chain seq x y z
N MET A 1 -19.83 -9.66 -6.87
CA MET A 1 -19.94 -8.32 -6.26
C MET A 1 -20.70 -7.42 -7.23
N SER A 2 -21.49 -6.46 -6.76
CA SER A 2 -22.08 -5.44 -7.64
C SER A 2 -20.97 -4.61 -8.27
N GLU A 3 -21.15 -4.14 -9.50
CA GLU A 3 -20.20 -3.21 -10.13
C GLU A 3 -20.01 -1.98 -9.26
N TYR A 4 -18.78 -1.47 -9.16
CA TYR A 4 -18.48 -0.16 -8.58
C TYR A 4 -17.44 0.53 -9.45
N GLN A 5 -17.71 1.78 -9.79
CA GLN A 5 -16.79 2.67 -10.49
C GLN A 5 -16.81 4.04 -9.82
N PHE A 6 -15.65 4.57 -9.49
CA PHE A 6 -15.47 5.89 -8.93
C PHE A 6 -14.73 6.78 -9.92
N TYR A 7 -15.21 8.02 -10.08
CA TYR A 7 -14.60 9.04 -10.93
C TYR A 7 -14.43 10.31 -10.10
N GLU A 8 -13.23 10.87 -10.07
CA GLU A 8 -12.93 12.15 -9.43
C GLU A 8 -12.10 13.02 -10.37
N PHE A 9 -12.52 14.27 -10.54
CA PHE A 9 -11.79 15.30 -11.27
C PHE A 9 -11.52 16.49 -10.35
N ARG A 10 -10.36 17.14 -10.52
CA ARG A 10 -9.95 18.31 -9.74
C ARG A 10 -9.46 19.44 -10.63
N ALA A 11 -9.96 20.64 -10.36
CA ALA A 11 -9.48 21.88 -10.95
C ALA A 11 -8.56 22.57 -9.94
N LEU A 12 -7.30 22.76 -10.32
CA LEU A 12 -6.20 23.22 -9.46
C LEU A 12 -5.71 24.60 -9.85
N ASP A 13 -5.63 24.84 -11.16
CA ASP A 13 -5.04 26.08 -11.68
C ASP A 13 -6.05 27.22 -11.67
N ARG A 14 -7.33 26.90 -11.91
CA ARG A 14 -8.44 27.84 -11.85
C ARG A 14 -9.73 27.14 -11.40
N PRO A 15 -10.59 27.81 -10.61
CA PRO A 15 -11.90 27.27 -10.29
C PRO A 15 -12.80 27.24 -11.54
N LEU A 16 -13.72 26.29 -11.57
CA LEU A 16 -14.79 26.22 -12.54
C LEU A 16 -15.73 27.42 -12.40
N THR A 17 -16.15 27.95 -13.54
CA THR A 17 -17.21 28.97 -13.63
C THR A 17 -18.59 28.35 -13.39
N VAL A 18 -19.60 29.20 -13.14
CA VAL A 18 -20.98 28.74 -12.93
C VAL A 18 -21.50 28.04 -14.18
N GLU A 19 -21.22 28.59 -15.36
CA GLU A 19 -21.62 28.05 -16.66
C GLU A 19 -20.98 26.68 -16.92
N GLN A 20 -19.70 26.51 -16.59
CA GLN A 20 -19.00 25.23 -16.71
C GLN A 20 -19.58 24.18 -15.76
N MET A 21 -19.90 24.55 -14.51
CA MET A 21 -20.54 23.63 -13.57
C MET A 21 -21.94 23.19 -14.05
N GLU A 22 -22.71 24.08 -14.68
CA GLU A 22 -24.00 23.74 -15.27
C GLU A 22 -23.86 22.78 -16.47
N GLU A 23 -22.87 22.98 -17.33
CA GLU A 23 -22.55 22.05 -18.41
C GLU A 23 -22.20 20.66 -17.87
N LEU A 24 -21.35 20.57 -16.85
CA LEU A 24 -20.97 19.30 -16.22
C LEU A 24 -22.17 18.60 -15.56
N ARG A 25 -23.09 19.37 -14.93
CA ARG A 25 -24.34 18.83 -14.36
C ARG A 25 -25.25 18.20 -15.39
N SER A 26 -25.26 18.70 -16.64
CA SER A 26 -26.03 18.06 -17.72
C SER A 26 -25.50 16.66 -18.09
N SER A 27 -24.21 16.39 -17.81
CA SER A 27 -23.57 15.10 -18.10
C SER A 27 -23.72 14.07 -16.97
N SER A 28 -23.87 14.53 -15.72
CA SER A 28 -24.20 13.67 -14.58
C SER A 28 -25.06 14.38 -13.55
N SER A 29 -26.29 13.88 -13.35
CA SER A 29 -27.22 14.40 -12.35
C SER A 29 -26.92 13.97 -10.92
N ARG A 30 -26.09 12.95 -10.73
CA ARG A 30 -25.74 12.38 -9.40
C ARG A 30 -24.38 12.83 -8.89
N ALA A 31 -23.59 13.48 -9.73
CA ALA A 31 -22.25 13.92 -9.35
C ALA A 31 -22.30 15.08 -8.35
N GLU A 32 -21.37 15.08 -7.40
CA GLU A 32 -21.12 16.28 -6.60
C GLU A 32 -20.16 17.19 -7.36
N ILE A 33 -20.61 18.42 -7.60
CA ILE A 33 -19.88 19.40 -8.42
C ILE A 33 -19.67 20.66 -7.60
N THR A 34 -18.41 21.03 -7.43
CA THR A 34 -17.95 22.24 -6.75
C THR A 34 -17.07 23.06 -7.71
N PRO A 35 -16.71 24.31 -7.37
CA PRO A 35 -15.79 25.09 -8.18
C PRO A 35 -14.41 24.43 -8.38
N ILE A 36 -14.03 23.43 -7.58
CA ILE A 36 -12.70 22.79 -7.65
C ILE A 36 -12.75 21.29 -7.92
N SER A 37 -13.95 20.70 -8.00
CA SER A 37 -14.07 19.24 -8.10
C SER A 37 -15.35 18.80 -8.80
N PHE A 38 -15.25 17.63 -9.42
CA PHE A 38 -16.38 16.80 -9.81
C PHE A 38 -16.10 15.41 -9.26
N ASN A 39 -17.01 14.81 -8.50
CA ASN A 39 -16.90 13.41 -8.07
C ASN A 39 -18.20 12.67 -8.39
N ASN A 40 -18.09 11.38 -8.69
CA ASN A 40 -19.26 10.52 -8.85
C ASN A 40 -18.89 9.05 -8.70
N PHE A 41 -19.85 8.24 -8.25
CA PHE A 41 -19.73 6.78 -8.29
C PHE A 41 -20.92 6.14 -8.99
N TYR A 42 -20.69 4.99 -9.61
CA TYR A 42 -21.68 4.23 -10.35
C TYR A 42 -21.69 2.78 -9.89
N ASN A 43 -22.89 2.26 -9.60
CA ASN A 43 -23.11 0.85 -9.30
C ASN A 43 -23.73 0.06 -10.47
N TRP A 44 -24.13 0.78 -11.53
CA TRP A 44 -24.71 0.24 -12.77
C TRP A 44 -24.44 1.24 -13.90
N GLY A 45 -23.93 0.75 -15.04
CA GLY A 45 -23.56 1.60 -16.17
C GLY A 45 -22.24 2.34 -15.96
N SER A 46 -21.95 3.33 -16.80
CA SER A 46 -20.67 4.06 -16.79
C SER A 46 -20.87 5.56 -16.93
N PHE A 47 -19.81 6.31 -16.61
CA PHE A 47 -19.69 7.73 -16.91
C PHE A 47 -19.97 7.99 -18.40
N LYS A 48 -20.76 9.03 -18.69
CA LYS A 48 -21.22 9.36 -20.06
C LYS A 48 -20.40 10.45 -20.74
N GLY A 49 -19.52 11.12 -20.00
CA GLY A 49 -18.58 12.07 -20.57
C GLY A 49 -17.32 11.37 -21.10
N ASP A 50 -16.43 12.19 -21.66
CA ASP A 50 -15.10 11.78 -22.09
C ASP A 50 -14.07 12.41 -21.13
N PRO A 51 -13.39 11.60 -20.30
CA PRO A 51 -12.39 12.10 -19.36
C PRO A 51 -11.25 12.89 -20.02
N HIS A 52 -10.78 12.50 -21.22
CA HIS A 52 -9.73 13.24 -21.91
C HIS A 52 -10.21 14.63 -22.31
N MET A 53 -11.39 14.73 -22.90
CA MET A 53 -11.98 16.01 -23.28
C MET A 53 -12.23 16.93 -22.06
N TRP A 54 -12.59 16.34 -20.92
CA TRP A 54 -12.78 17.09 -19.67
C TRP A 54 -11.47 17.57 -19.05
N MET A 55 -10.41 16.76 -19.14
CA MET A 55 -9.06 17.18 -18.75
C MET A 55 -8.58 18.33 -19.63
N GLU A 56 -8.81 18.29 -20.94
CA GLU A 56 -8.44 19.39 -21.83
C GLU A 56 -9.14 20.71 -21.46
N LYS A 57 -10.43 20.66 -21.17
CA LYS A 57 -11.24 21.88 -21.00
C LYS A 57 -11.28 22.42 -19.58
N TYR A 58 -11.48 21.53 -18.60
CA TYR A 58 -11.97 21.92 -17.27
C TYR A 58 -10.99 21.58 -16.15
N PHE A 59 -10.38 20.39 -16.18
CA PHE A 59 -9.70 19.83 -15.01
C PHE A 59 -8.19 19.66 -15.17
N ASP A 60 -7.50 19.59 -14.05
CA ASP A 60 -6.04 19.47 -13.97
C ASP A 60 -5.57 18.11 -13.48
N ALA A 61 -6.44 17.37 -12.81
CA ALA A 61 -6.17 16.03 -12.34
C ALA A 61 -7.46 15.19 -12.41
N PHE A 62 -7.30 13.89 -12.68
CA PHE A 62 -8.39 12.94 -12.77
C PHE A 62 -7.99 11.61 -12.17
N LEU A 63 -8.93 10.93 -11.52
CA LEU A 63 -8.78 9.57 -11.03
C LEU A 63 -10.04 8.75 -11.33
N TYR A 64 -9.82 7.51 -11.74
CA TYR A 64 -10.82 6.47 -11.84
C TYR A 64 -10.37 5.18 -11.16
N MET A 65 -11.30 4.53 -10.48
CA MET A 65 -11.12 3.25 -9.81
C MET A 65 -12.33 2.36 -9.95
N SER A 66 -12.12 1.07 -10.18
CA SER A 66 -13.18 0.06 -10.19
C SER A 66 -12.90 -1.09 -9.23
N ASN A 67 -13.96 -1.76 -8.78
CA ASN A 67 -13.85 -2.93 -7.90
C ASN A 67 -13.44 -4.22 -8.62
N TRP A 68 -13.16 -4.17 -9.91
CA TRP A 68 -12.53 -5.24 -10.67
C TRP A 68 -11.05 -4.99 -10.95
N GLY A 69 -10.46 -3.92 -10.41
CA GLY A 69 -9.02 -3.68 -10.41
C GLY A 69 -8.53 -2.63 -11.40
N SER A 70 -9.41 -1.99 -12.18
CA SER A 70 -9.01 -0.91 -13.09
C SER A 70 -8.67 0.35 -12.30
N ARG A 71 -7.49 0.91 -12.57
CA ARG A 71 -6.95 2.14 -11.98
C ARG A 71 -6.53 3.07 -13.11
N TRP A 72 -6.94 4.32 -13.04
CA TRP A 72 -6.58 5.31 -14.04
C TRP A 72 -6.37 6.68 -13.38
N LEU A 73 -5.23 7.31 -13.64
CA LEU A 73 -4.85 8.61 -13.09
C LEU A 73 -4.35 9.50 -14.23
N MET A 74 -4.84 10.73 -14.33
CA MET A 74 -4.33 11.70 -15.29
C MET A 74 -3.91 13.01 -14.63
N PHE A 75 -2.89 13.67 -15.20
CA PHE A 75 -2.47 15.01 -14.84
C PHE A 75 -2.29 15.89 -16.08
N ARG A 76 -2.89 17.08 -16.07
CA ARG A 76 -2.65 18.13 -17.06
C ARG A 76 -1.50 19.02 -16.61
N ILE A 77 -0.45 19.13 -17.40
CA ILE A 77 0.78 19.86 -17.08
C ILE A 77 1.16 20.75 -18.27
N PRO A 78 1.57 22.02 -18.08
CA PRO A 78 2.10 22.83 -19.16
C PRO A 78 3.37 22.20 -19.76
N ILE A 79 3.47 22.16 -21.09
CA ILE A 79 4.60 21.55 -21.82
C ILE A 79 5.94 22.17 -21.39
N ARG A 80 5.95 23.49 -21.16
CA ARG A 80 7.15 24.20 -20.67
C ARG A 80 7.68 23.75 -19.31
N LEU A 81 6.88 23.03 -18.52
CA LEU A 81 7.27 22.48 -17.21
C LEU A 81 7.60 20.99 -17.28
N LEU A 82 7.07 20.26 -18.27
CA LEU A 82 7.32 18.84 -18.49
C LEU A 82 7.44 18.57 -19.99
N ASP A 83 8.66 18.31 -20.43
CA ASP A 83 9.01 18.07 -21.82
C ASP A 83 8.47 16.72 -22.31
N PRO A 84 7.64 16.68 -23.39
CA PRO A 84 7.15 15.45 -24.00
C PRO A 84 8.25 14.44 -24.34
N ASP A 85 9.43 14.90 -24.77
CA ASP A 85 10.56 14.02 -25.10
C ASP A 85 11.13 13.31 -23.85
N THR A 86 10.98 13.93 -22.68
CA THR A 86 11.35 13.28 -21.41
C THR A 86 10.32 12.22 -21.02
N VAL A 87 9.03 12.48 -21.26
CA VAL A 87 7.95 11.54 -20.92
C VAL A 87 7.97 10.32 -21.84
N SER A 88 8.16 10.52 -23.14
CA SER A 88 8.15 9.47 -24.16
C SER A 88 9.15 8.36 -23.89
N GLY A 89 10.27 8.66 -23.24
CA GLY A 89 11.26 7.66 -22.83
C GLY A 89 10.74 6.65 -21.80
N TYR A 90 9.67 6.93 -21.07
CA TYR A 90 9.05 6.02 -20.09
C TYR A 90 7.73 5.43 -20.58
N CYS A 91 7.19 5.92 -21.70
CA CYS A 91 5.89 5.49 -22.20
C CYS A 91 5.88 4.02 -22.59
N THR A 92 4.74 3.39 -22.36
CA THR A 92 4.45 2.01 -22.72
C THR A 92 3.00 1.94 -23.19
N ASP A 93 2.67 0.98 -24.05
CA ASP A 93 1.37 0.94 -24.72
C ASP A 93 0.17 0.84 -23.75
N GLU A 94 0.37 0.37 -22.51
CA GLU A 94 -0.72 0.07 -21.58
C GLU A 94 -0.69 0.85 -20.25
N THR A 95 0.49 1.21 -19.72
CA THR A 95 0.58 1.75 -18.34
C THR A 95 0.84 3.24 -18.25
N LEU A 96 1.48 3.82 -19.28
CA LEU A 96 1.88 5.22 -19.29
C LEU A 96 1.85 5.77 -20.71
N ASP A 97 0.95 6.71 -20.95
CA ASP A 97 0.85 7.45 -22.19
C ASP A 97 0.68 8.94 -21.92
N TYR A 98 0.85 9.76 -22.94
CA TYR A 98 0.51 11.18 -22.87
C TYR A 98 -0.09 11.66 -24.19
N HIS A 99 -0.94 12.67 -24.10
CA HIS A 99 -1.34 13.44 -25.27
C HIS A 99 -0.98 14.90 -25.08
N THR A 100 -0.74 15.60 -26.19
CA THR A 100 -0.50 17.04 -26.20
C THR A 100 -1.63 17.77 -26.89
N LYS A 101 -1.94 18.98 -26.43
CA LYS A 101 -2.87 19.90 -27.07
C LYS A 101 -2.49 21.33 -26.71
N ASP A 102 -2.26 22.15 -27.72
CA ASP A 102 -1.75 23.52 -27.55
C ASP A 102 -0.46 23.55 -26.69
N ASP A 103 -0.46 24.25 -25.55
CA ASP A 103 0.67 24.31 -24.59
C ASP A 103 0.51 23.33 -23.40
N LEU A 104 -0.36 22.33 -23.55
CA LEU A 104 -0.71 21.37 -22.49
C LEU A 104 -0.29 19.95 -22.86
N LEU A 105 0.24 19.24 -21.88
CA LEU A 105 0.48 17.80 -21.87
C LEU A 105 -0.47 17.17 -20.84
N ILE A 106 -1.22 16.16 -21.25
CA ILE A 106 -2.05 15.35 -20.35
C ILE A 106 -1.40 13.98 -20.26
N LEU A 107 -0.83 13.72 -19.09
CA LEU A 107 -0.16 12.49 -18.73
C LEU A 107 -1.20 11.51 -18.19
N SER A 108 -1.14 10.25 -18.62
CA SER A 108 -2.10 9.20 -18.26
C SER A 108 -1.38 7.96 -17.74
N PHE A 109 -1.73 7.54 -16.53
CA PHE A 109 -1.26 6.32 -15.89
C PHE A 109 -2.41 5.34 -15.73
N SER A 110 -2.22 4.10 -16.18
CA SER A 110 -3.25 3.06 -16.11
C SER A 110 -2.68 1.77 -15.54
N ALA A 111 -3.51 1.05 -14.79
CA ALA A 111 -3.24 -0.33 -14.39
C ALA A 111 -4.56 -1.10 -14.39
N GLU A 112 -4.54 -2.31 -14.92
CA GLU A 112 -5.64 -3.25 -14.88
C GLU A 112 -5.32 -4.38 -13.90
N GLU A 113 -6.36 -5.11 -13.49
CA GLU A 113 -6.23 -6.31 -12.65
C GLU A 113 -5.47 -6.14 -11.31
N VAL A 114 -5.41 -4.92 -10.76
CA VAL A 114 -4.86 -4.65 -9.42
C VAL A 114 -5.59 -5.48 -8.36
N ASP A 115 -4.82 -6.02 -7.39
CA ASP A 115 -5.31 -6.99 -6.41
C ASP A 115 -6.69 -6.64 -5.82
N ARG A 116 -7.58 -7.63 -5.85
CA ARG A 116 -9.02 -7.52 -5.64
C ARG A 116 -9.43 -7.88 -4.21
N ASP A 117 -8.55 -8.55 -3.46
CA ASP A 117 -8.90 -9.15 -2.17
C ASP A 117 -9.05 -8.10 -1.04
N ASP A 118 -8.40 -6.94 -1.18
CA ASP A 118 -8.50 -5.79 -0.27
C ASP A 118 -9.17 -4.58 -0.94
N TRP A 119 -10.38 -4.75 -1.48
CA TRP A 119 -11.11 -3.66 -2.13
C TRP A 119 -11.33 -2.45 -1.21
N VAL A 120 -10.90 -1.26 -1.67
CA VAL A 120 -11.07 0.04 -1.00
C VAL A 120 -11.82 1.01 -1.92
N GLU A 121 -12.73 1.79 -1.36
CA GLU A 121 -13.44 2.86 -2.08
C GLU A 121 -12.46 3.90 -2.67
N GLY A 122 -12.86 4.54 -3.77
CA GLY A 122 -12.00 5.46 -4.51
C GLY A 122 -11.78 6.81 -3.83
N GLU A 123 -12.57 7.16 -2.82
CA GLU A 123 -12.49 8.45 -2.13
C GLU A 123 -11.13 8.68 -1.46
N GLY A 124 -10.59 9.90 -1.58
CA GLY A 124 -9.34 10.32 -0.95
C GLY A 124 -8.06 9.81 -1.64
N TRP A 125 -8.14 8.98 -2.68
CA TRP A 125 -6.95 8.60 -3.46
C TRP A 125 -6.36 9.77 -4.22
N LEU A 126 -7.18 10.55 -4.93
CA LEU A 126 -6.68 11.65 -5.74
C LEU A 126 -6.01 12.72 -4.88
N GLU A 127 -6.57 13.03 -3.71
CA GLU A 127 -5.97 13.97 -2.74
C GLU A 127 -4.54 13.56 -2.33
N ARG A 128 -4.32 12.26 -2.07
CA ARG A 128 -2.99 11.74 -1.69
C ARG A 128 -1.99 11.76 -2.85
N LEU A 129 -2.48 11.67 -4.09
CA LEU A 129 -1.65 11.60 -5.31
C LEU A 129 -1.44 12.96 -5.97
N ILE A 130 -2.25 13.97 -5.65
CA ILE A 130 -2.29 15.24 -6.40
C ILE A 130 -0.96 16.00 -6.42
N GLN A 131 -0.15 15.82 -5.37
CA GLN A 131 1.16 16.45 -5.27
C GLN A 131 2.17 15.89 -6.30
N LEU A 132 1.95 14.69 -6.86
CA LEU A 132 2.77 14.15 -7.94
C LEU A 132 2.80 15.08 -9.16
N ARG A 133 1.69 15.78 -9.45
CA ARG A 133 1.64 16.80 -10.51
C ARG A 133 2.65 17.91 -10.27
N SER A 134 2.73 18.43 -9.04
CA SER A 134 3.69 19.47 -8.68
C SER A 134 5.12 18.95 -8.68
N ASP A 135 5.32 17.71 -8.23
CA ASP A 135 6.62 17.05 -8.23
C ASP A 135 7.14 16.87 -9.68
N LEU A 136 6.28 16.47 -10.62
CA LEU A 136 6.58 16.40 -12.05
C LEU A 136 7.00 17.75 -12.64
N MET A 137 6.25 18.82 -12.36
CA MET A 137 6.59 20.19 -12.78
C MET A 137 7.94 20.68 -12.22
N LEU A 138 8.39 20.09 -11.12
CA LEU A 138 9.69 20.40 -10.50
C LEU A 138 10.80 19.45 -10.95
N GLY A 139 10.53 18.55 -11.89
CA GLY A 139 11.50 17.62 -12.45
C GLY A 139 11.69 16.32 -11.65
N ASP A 140 10.77 15.98 -10.75
CA ASP A 140 10.77 14.68 -10.08
C ASP A 140 10.05 13.64 -10.94
N HIS A 141 10.80 12.98 -11.81
CA HIS A 141 10.28 12.00 -12.78
C HIS A 141 10.13 10.58 -12.22
N ARG A 142 10.24 10.40 -10.89
CA ARG A 142 10.17 9.06 -10.28
C ARG A 142 8.85 8.35 -10.55
N CYS A 143 7.73 9.05 -10.62
CA CYS A 143 6.44 8.42 -10.97
C CYS A 143 6.39 7.92 -12.43
N LEU A 144 7.09 8.58 -13.37
CA LEU A 144 7.19 8.08 -14.75
C LEU A 144 7.91 6.74 -14.79
N TYR A 145 9.04 6.65 -14.09
CA TYR A 145 9.80 5.42 -13.98
C TYR A 145 9.05 4.31 -13.23
N LEU A 146 8.31 4.65 -12.17
CA LEU A 146 7.46 3.67 -11.47
C LEU A 146 6.35 3.11 -12.37
N ALA A 147 5.73 3.94 -13.22
CA ALA A 147 4.76 3.44 -14.18
C ALA A 147 5.41 2.51 -15.21
N TRP A 148 6.61 2.84 -15.69
CA TRP A 148 7.39 1.93 -16.52
C TRP A 148 7.71 0.60 -15.81
N LEU A 149 8.03 0.62 -14.51
CA LEU A 149 8.19 -0.61 -13.72
C LEU A 149 6.91 -1.45 -13.69
N ARG A 150 5.74 -0.81 -13.56
CA ARG A 150 4.46 -1.52 -13.66
C ARG A 150 4.33 -2.24 -15.00
N ALA A 151 4.72 -1.60 -16.11
CA ALA A 151 4.70 -2.26 -17.43
C ALA A 151 5.64 -3.46 -17.53
N VAL A 152 6.82 -3.38 -16.90
CA VAL A 152 7.76 -4.52 -16.81
C VAL A 152 7.14 -5.66 -16.01
N GLN A 153 6.50 -5.36 -14.88
CA GLN A 153 5.81 -6.35 -14.03
C GLN A 153 4.69 -7.08 -14.79
N GLU A 154 3.91 -6.34 -15.59
CA GLU A 154 2.84 -6.91 -16.42
C GLU A 154 3.34 -7.65 -17.67
N GLY A 155 4.65 -7.65 -17.93
CA GLY A 155 5.23 -8.26 -19.13
C GLY A 155 4.91 -7.52 -20.44
N VAL A 156 4.46 -6.27 -20.35
CA VAL A 156 4.20 -5.39 -21.52
C VAL A 156 5.51 -4.97 -22.19
N VAL A 157 6.60 -4.90 -21.42
CA VAL A 157 7.93 -4.53 -21.88
C VAL A 157 8.76 -5.78 -22.19
N ASP A 158 9.25 -5.89 -23.43
CA ASP A 158 10.14 -6.98 -23.86
C ASP A 158 11.40 -7.06 -22.97
N GLU A 159 11.87 -8.27 -22.65
CA GLU A 159 13.01 -8.53 -21.76
C GLU A 159 14.34 -7.90 -22.23
N GLU A 160 14.49 -7.67 -23.53
CA GLU A 160 15.66 -7.04 -24.14
C GLU A 160 15.49 -5.52 -24.28
N CYS A 161 14.34 -4.97 -23.92
CA CYS A 161 14.10 -3.53 -23.93
C CYS A 161 15.07 -2.82 -22.98
N GLU A 162 15.71 -1.75 -23.49
CA GLU A 162 16.62 -0.94 -22.70
C GLU A 162 15.85 -0.20 -21.60
N GLU A 163 16.36 -0.26 -20.38
CA GLU A 163 15.79 0.47 -19.26
C GLU A 163 15.92 1.98 -19.49
N PRO A 164 14.84 2.75 -19.27
CA PRO A 164 14.86 4.20 -19.42
C PRO A 164 15.75 4.87 -18.36
N PRO A 165 16.04 6.17 -18.48
CA PRO A 165 16.85 6.88 -17.51
C PRO A 165 16.35 6.69 -16.06
N ILE A 166 17.18 6.10 -15.20
CA ILE A 166 16.80 5.85 -13.80
C ILE A 166 16.81 7.17 -13.03
N PRO A 167 15.67 7.66 -12.50
CA PRO A 167 15.65 8.88 -11.73
C PRO A 167 16.35 8.68 -10.37
N PRO A 168 17.04 9.70 -9.84
CA PRO A 168 17.71 9.59 -8.55
C PRO A 168 16.70 9.52 -7.39
N GLY A 169 17.02 8.74 -6.37
CA GLY A 169 16.25 8.65 -5.12
C GLY A 169 15.11 7.64 -5.12
N LEU A 170 15.20 6.58 -5.92
CA LEU A 170 14.26 5.46 -5.84
C LEU A 170 14.39 4.69 -4.51
N GLY A 171 15.60 4.60 -3.95
CA GLY A 171 15.81 3.96 -2.64
C GLY A 171 15.15 4.67 -1.45
N LYS A 172 14.56 5.87 -1.64
CA LYS A 172 13.79 6.58 -0.60
C LYS A 172 12.59 7.30 -1.22
N LEU A 173 11.53 6.53 -1.47
CA LEU A 173 10.24 7.07 -1.92
C LEU A 173 9.60 7.95 -0.83
N ASN A 174 9.10 9.11 -1.24
CA ASN A 174 8.27 9.98 -0.39
C ASN A 174 6.87 9.37 -0.22
N THR A 175 6.03 9.96 0.63
CA THR A 175 4.67 9.46 0.90
C THR A 175 3.84 9.33 -0.37
N GLN A 176 3.89 10.33 -1.25
CA GLN A 176 3.11 10.39 -2.49
C GLN A 176 3.50 9.27 -3.45
N LEU A 177 4.80 9.02 -3.63
CA LEU A 177 5.29 7.92 -4.48
C LEU A 177 4.99 6.56 -3.87
N ARG A 178 4.99 6.41 -2.54
CA ARG A 178 4.55 5.17 -1.89
C ARG A 178 3.06 4.92 -2.13
N THR A 179 2.22 5.95 -2.03
CA THR A 179 0.80 5.85 -2.38
C THR A 179 0.63 5.56 -3.88
N PHE A 180 1.50 6.07 -4.74
CA PHE A 180 1.46 5.75 -6.17
C PHE A 180 1.85 4.29 -6.45
N VAL A 181 2.85 3.76 -5.76
CA VAL A 181 3.23 2.34 -5.80
C VAL A 181 2.08 1.45 -5.35
N GLU A 182 1.40 1.82 -4.27
CA GLU A 182 0.19 1.13 -3.80
C GLU A 182 -0.96 1.24 -4.81
N PHE A 183 -1.14 2.41 -5.44
CA PHE A 183 -2.19 2.65 -6.42
C PHE A 183 -2.02 1.82 -7.69
N LEU A 184 -0.80 1.68 -8.18
CA LEU A 184 -0.46 0.87 -9.36
C LEU A 184 -0.08 -0.58 -9.02
N ASP A 185 -0.09 -0.94 -7.73
CA ASP A 185 0.25 -2.29 -7.24
C ASP A 185 1.59 -2.81 -7.78
N ILE A 186 2.64 -2.01 -7.55
CA ILE A 186 3.99 -2.31 -8.00
C ILE A 186 4.72 -3.13 -6.93
N GLU A 187 5.33 -4.24 -7.33
CA GLU A 187 6.08 -5.12 -6.46
C GLU A 187 7.25 -4.39 -5.79
N PRO A 188 7.35 -4.43 -4.44
CA PRO A 188 8.44 -3.79 -3.71
C PRO A 188 9.82 -4.33 -4.09
N ASP A 189 9.92 -5.61 -4.44
CA ASP A 189 11.18 -6.24 -4.89
C ASP A 189 11.70 -5.65 -6.20
N LEU A 190 10.78 -5.30 -7.12
CA LEU A 190 11.12 -4.66 -8.39
C LEU A 190 11.64 -3.24 -8.17
N ILE A 191 11.03 -2.52 -7.22
CA ILE A 191 11.50 -1.18 -6.81
C ILE A 191 12.88 -1.27 -6.15
N ASP A 192 13.13 -2.26 -5.29
CA ASP A 192 14.42 -2.48 -4.65
C ASP A 192 15.52 -2.83 -5.68
N ALA A 193 15.18 -3.63 -6.70
CA ALA A 193 16.06 -3.95 -7.82
C ALA A 193 16.41 -2.70 -8.66
N ALA A 194 15.44 -1.82 -8.89
CA ALA A 194 15.65 -0.52 -9.54
C ALA A 194 16.50 0.43 -8.67
N ALA A 195 16.21 0.50 -7.38
CA ALA A 195 16.88 1.37 -6.43
C ALA A 195 18.39 1.07 -6.30
N GLY A 196 18.81 -0.17 -6.53
CA GLY A 196 20.23 -0.56 -6.51
C GLY A 196 21.10 0.16 -7.54
N GLU A 197 20.52 0.64 -8.64
CA GLU A 197 21.21 1.42 -9.69
C GLU A 197 20.80 2.90 -9.72
N SER A 198 19.82 3.30 -8.89
CA SER A 198 19.41 4.69 -8.72
C SER A 198 20.46 5.48 -7.95
N GLU A 199 20.88 6.62 -8.50
CA GLU A 199 21.73 7.55 -7.76
C GLU A 199 21.01 8.04 -6.50
N GLN A 200 21.77 8.30 -5.44
CA GLN A 200 21.19 8.93 -4.26
C GLN A 200 20.65 10.31 -4.65
N ARG A 201 19.35 10.53 -4.40
CA ARG A 201 18.81 11.88 -4.43
C ARG A 201 19.43 12.63 -3.26
N VAL A 202 20.36 13.51 -3.57
CA VAL A 202 20.65 14.61 -2.66
C VAL A 202 19.34 15.38 -2.54
N GLU A 203 18.77 15.48 -1.34
CA GLU A 203 17.65 16.38 -1.05
C GLU A 203 18.13 17.80 -1.33
N TRP A 204 18.08 18.22 -2.60
CA TRP A 204 18.49 19.55 -3.04
C TRP A 204 17.37 20.54 -2.71
N THR A 205 17.06 20.64 -1.42
CA THR A 205 16.37 21.83 -0.92
C THR A 205 17.32 23.00 -1.21
N LEU A 206 16.94 23.83 -2.19
CA LEU A 206 17.70 25.03 -2.50
C LEU A 206 17.80 25.85 -1.21
N SER A 207 19.01 26.01 -0.69
CA SER A 207 19.20 26.79 0.52
C SER A 207 18.70 28.20 0.28
N LYS A 208 18.10 28.85 1.29
CA LYS A 208 17.68 30.27 1.18
C LYS A 208 18.81 31.17 0.66
N LYS A 209 20.07 30.82 0.97
CA LYS A 209 21.28 31.50 0.49
C LYS A 209 21.50 31.32 -1.01
N ASP A 210 21.34 30.11 -1.53
CA ASP A 210 21.50 29.82 -2.96
C ASP A 210 20.37 30.48 -3.77
N ILE A 211 19.14 30.39 -3.28
CA ILE A 211 17.98 31.09 -3.87
C ILE A 211 18.27 32.59 -3.91
N ARG A 212 18.67 33.20 -2.79
CA ARG A 212 18.97 34.64 -2.73
C ARG A 212 20.06 35.04 -3.74
N LYS A 213 21.14 34.26 -3.84
CA LYS A 213 22.21 34.51 -4.81
C LYS A 213 21.71 34.43 -6.25
N TRP A 214 20.87 33.43 -6.56
CA TRP A 214 20.28 33.28 -7.88
C TRP A 214 19.34 34.45 -8.21
N VAL A 215 18.41 34.77 -7.30
CA VAL A 215 17.50 35.91 -7.44
C VAL A 215 18.27 37.22 -7.63
N THR A 216 19.38 37.46 -6.92
CA THR A 216 20.16 38.70 -7.13
C THR A 216 20.72 38.84 -8.53
N LYS A 217 20.99 37.74 -9.24
CA LYS A 217 21.52 37.74 -10.62
C LYS A 217 20.44 37.98 -11.69
N LEU A 218 19.16 37.80 -11.36
CA LEU A 218 18.08 38.03 -12.31
C LEU A 218 17.96 39.53 -12.68
N PRO A 219 17.69 39.86 -13.95
CA PRO A 219 17.39 41.22 -14.39
C PRO A 219 16.22 41.85 -13.62
N LEU A 220 16.24 43.17 -13.42
CA LEU A 220 15.18 43.87 -12.68
C LEU A 220 13.81 43.69 -13.34
N LYS A 221 13.75 43.81 -14.68
CA LYS A 221 12.52 43.62 -15.46
C LYS A 221 11.90 42.24 -15.25
N GLU A 222 12.70 41.17 -15.25
CA GLU A 222 12.21 39.80 -15.01
C GLU A 222 11.64 39.63 -13.59
N LYS A 223 12.25 40.29 -12.58
CA LYS A 223 11.73 40.26 -11.20
C LYS A 223 10.40 40.97 -11.08
N GLU A 224 10.29 42.15 -11.69
CA GLU A 224 9.05 42.93 -11.69
C GLU A 224 7.92 42.17 -12.37
N GLU A 225 8.18 41.60 -13.55
CA GLU A 225 7.21 40.80 -14.30
C GLU A 225 6.76 39.55 -13.53
N ALA A 226 7.69 38.80 -12.96
CA ALA A 226 7.37 37.62 -12.15
C ALA A 226 6.52 37.97 -10.91
N LEU A 227 6.82 39.08 -10.23
CA LEU A 227 6.04 39.55 -9.08
C LEU A 227 4.66 40.03 -9.50
N THR A 228 4.55 40.72 -10.64
CA THR A 228 3.26 41.13 -11.20
C THR A 228 2.39 39.92 -11.50
N GLN A 229 2.91 38.91 -12.21
CA GLN A 229 2.16 37.70 -12.55
C GLN A 229 1.73 36.91 -11.30
N LEU A 230 2.58 36.87 -10.26
CA LEU A 230 2.25 36.21 -9.00
C LEU A 230 1.11 36.91 -8.24
N LEU A 231 1.09 38.25 -8.26
CA LEU A 231 0.08 39.06 -7.56
C LEU A 231 -1.22 39.20 -8.35
N SER A 232 -1.16 39.21 -9.68
CA SER A 232 -2.34 39.26 -10.55
C SER A 232 -3.08 37.92 -10.61
N GLY A 233 -2.39 36.82 -10.28
CA GLY A 233 -2.93 35.46 -10.42
C GLY A 233 -3.06 35.03 -11.88
N GLU A 234 -2.47 35.76 -12.82
CA GLU A 234 -2.58 35.51 -14.27
C GLU A 234 -1.85 34.23 -14.72
N SER A 235 -0.92 33.72 -13.92
CA SER A 235 -0.26 32.44 -14.15
C SER A 235 -0.12 31.64 -12.85
N SER A 236 -0.85 30.53 -12.77
CA SER A 236 -0.79 29.53 -11.69
C SER A 236 0.60 28.87 -11.56
N HIS A 237 1.46 29.01 -12.57
CA HIS A 237 2.68 28.23 -12.74
C HIS A 237 3.99 29.01 -12.57
N VAL A 238 3.96 30.35 -12.45
CA VAL A 238 5.17 31.20 -12.31
C VAL A 238 6.12 30.68 -11.23
N THR A 239 5.56 30.24 -10.10
CA THR A 239 6.36 29.71 -8.99
C THR A 239 7.08 28.42 -9.37
N ALA A 240 6.42 27.51 -10.09
CA ALA A 240 7.01 26.26 -10.55
C ALA A 240 8.10 26.52 -11.60
N GLU A 241 7.84 27.41 -12.57
CA GLU A 241 8.78 27.80 -13.62
C GLU A 241 10.07 28.40 -13.04
N LEU A 242 9.94 29.35 -12.11
CA LEU A 242 11.08 29.96 -11.44
C LEU A 242 11.86 28.95 -10.60
N LYS A 243 11.16 28.05 -9.90
CA LYS A 243 11.80 27.03 -9.06
C LYS A 243 12.56 26.01 -9.92
N GLN A 244 11.99 25.57 -11.02
CA GLN A 244 12.63 24.67 -11.98
C GLN A 244 13.86 25.33 -12.60
N ARG A 245 13.74 26.57 -13.09
CA ARG A 245 14.86 27.35 -13.65
C ARG A 245 15.98 27.55 -12.62
N ALA A 246 15.62 27.97 -11.40
CA ALA A 246 16.60 28.15 -10.32
C ALA A 246 17.31 26.83 -10.00
N MET A 247 16.57 25.72 -9.91
CA MET A 247 17.14 24.41 -9.65
C MET A 247 18.10 24.00 -10.75
N HIS A 248 17.71 24.13 -12.02
CA HIS A 248 18.56 23.84 -13.17
C HIS A 248 19.85 24.68 -13.20
N GLU A 249 19.75 26.00 -13.08
CA GLU A 249 20.90 26.91 -13.17
C GLU A 249 21.85 26.79 -11.97
N ILE A 250 21.31 26.58 -10.75
CA ILE A 250 22.13 26.39 -9.54
C ILE A 250 22.83 25.03 -9.57
N LEU A 251 22.15 23.97 -10.03
CA LEU A 251 22.74 22.64 -10.14
C LEU A 251 23.80 22.56 -11.23
N ALA A 252 23.59 23.22 -12.38
CA ALA A 252 24.59 23.33 -13.43
C ALA A 252 25.90 23.97 -12.92
N GLN A 253 25.81 24.93 -11.99
CA GLN A 253 26.99 25.56 -11.37
C GLN A 253 27.69 24.67 -10.32
N LYS A 254 26.97 23.71 -9.71
CA LYS A 254 27.50 22.79 -8.68
C LYS A 254 28.03 21.48 -9.26
N ARG A 255 27.63 21.11 -10.47
CA ARG A 255 28.12 19.93 -11.17
C ARG A 255 29.57 20.15 -11.63
N SER A 256 30.53 19.50 -10.95
CA SER A 256 31.86 19.25 -11.52
C SER A 256 31.76 18.27 -12.70
N PRO A 257 32.58 18.41 -13.77
CA PRO A 257 32.53 17.58 -14.98
C PRO A 257 33.09 16.16 -14.76
N LYS A 258 32.85 15.56 -13.60
CA LYS A 258 32.94 14.10 -13.47
C LYS A 258 31.69 13.53 -14.11
N ALA A 259 31.79 13.38 -15.43
CA ALA A 259 30.82 12.71 -16.26
C ALA A 259 30.37 11.42 -15.58
N SER A 260 29.06 11.28 -15.48
CA SER A 260 28.37 10.01 -15.36
C SER A 260 29.13 8.96 -16.16
N ARG A 261 29.68 7.94 -15.49
CA ARG A 261 30.08 6.74 -16.21
C ARG A 261 28.79 6.27 -16.86
N ARG A 262 28.67 6.40 -18.19
CA ARG A 262 27.65 5.73 -19.00
C ARG A 262 27.80 4.24 -18.71
N ARG A 263 27.14 3.77 -17.66
CA ARG A 263 26.91 2.36 -17.43
C ARG A 263 26.05 1.91 -18.61
N ARG A 264 26.35 0.74 -19.15
CA ARG A 264 25.51 0.19 -20.20
C ARG A 264 24.08 0.10 -19.63
N PRO A 265 23.06 0.55 -20.36
CA PRO A 265 21.70 0.41 -19.91
C PRO A 265 21.46 -1.07 -19.58
N ARG A 266 20.91 -1.33 -18.41
CA ARG A 266 20.38 -2.64 -18.05
C ARG A 266 19.12 -2.85 -18.90
N ASN A 267 18.79 -4.10 -19.21
CA ASN A 267 17.52 -4.42 -19.86
C ASN A 267 16.48 -4.81 -18.80
N SER A 268 15.20 -4.72 -19.15
CA SER A 268 14.07 -5.12 -18.28
C SER A 268 14.23 -6.54 -17.74
N GLY A 269 14.72 -7.50 -18.54
CA GLY A 269 14.95 -8.88 -18.12
C GLY A 269 15.94 -9.00 -16.96
N ARG A 270 17.08 -8.29 -17.01
CA ARG A 270 18.04 -8.25 -15.89
C ARG A 270 17.47 -7.60 -14.64
N LEU A 271 16.60 -6.62 -14.81
CA LEU A 271 15.90 -5.98 -13.70
C LEU A 271 14.93 -6.97 -13.03
N MET A 272 14.15 -7.72 -13.82
CA MET A 272 13.22 -8.72 -13.32
C MET A 272 13.93 -9.87 -12.60
N ASN A 273 14.98 -10.45 -13.21
CA ASN A 273 15.82 -11.46 -12.56
C ASN A 273 16.39 -10.99 -11.22
N ARG A 274 16.74 -9.70 -11.13
CA ARG A 274 17.22 -9.11 -9.89
C ARG A 274 16.11 -8.98 -8.85
N ALA A 275 14.91 -8.58 -9.25
CA ALA A 275 13.73 -8.52 -8.39
C ALA A 275 13.38 -9.90 -7.82
N GLU A 276 13.33 -10.93 -8.67
CA GLU A 276 13.08 -12.33 -8.26
C GLU A 276 14.10 -12.80 -7.22
N SER A 277 15.39 -12.52 -7.43
CA SER A 277 16.44 -12.86 -6.47
C SER A 277 16.24 -12.18 -5.10
N ILE A 278 15.70 -10.96 -5.07
CA ILE A 278 15.39 -10.24 -3.81
C ILE A 278 14.15 -10.85 -3.16
N ALA A 279 13.12 -11.17 -3.95
CA ALA A 279 11.90 -11.81 -3.48
C ALA A 279 12.19 -13.17 -2.82
N GLU A 280 13.01 -14.02 -3.45
CA GLU A 280 13.41 -15.32 -2.89
C GLU A 280 14.14 -15.18 -1.55
N GLU A 281 15.05 -14.21 -1.43
CA GLU A 281 15.78 -13.95 -0.20
C GLU A 281 14.84 -13.46 0.91
N ARG A 282 13.90 -12.57 0.58
CA ARG A 282 12.87 -12.08 1.52
C ARG A 282 11.96 -13.20 2.00
N GLN A 283 11.51 -14.07 1.10
CA GLN A 283 10.66 -15.23 1.44
C GLN A 283 11.39 -16.19 2.39
N LYS A 284 12.67 -16.48 2.14
CA LYS A 284 13.50 -17.30 3.03
C LYS A 284 13.61 -16.68 4.43
N GLN A 285 13.92 -15.39 4.50
CA GLN A 285 14.04 -14.67 5.77
C GLN A 285 12.71 -14.63 6.55
N GLU A 286 11.58 -14.44 5.86
CA GLU A 286 10.26 -14.45 6.49
C GLU A 286 9.87 -15.83 7.00
N ALA A 287 10.13 -16.89 6.22
CA ALA A 287 9.91 -18.27 6.63
C ALA A 287 10.74 -18.64 7.87
N GLU A 288 12.02 -18.25 7.91
CA GLU A 288 12.87 -18.43 9.08
C GLU A 288 12.36 -17.67 10.31
N ARG A 289 11.88 -16.43 10.12
CA ARG A 289 11.31 -15.64 11.22
C ARG A 289 10.04 -16.29 11.77
N LYS A 290 9.12 -16.69 10.90
CA LYS A 290 7.88 -17.40 11.28
C LYS A 290 8.19 -18.72 12.00
N ALA A 291 9.18 -19.48 11.53
CA ALA A 291 9.59 -20.72 12.18
C ALA A 291 10.16 -20.47 13.59
N LYS A 292 11.02 -19.45 13.75
CA LYS A 292 11.56 -19.06 15.06
C LYS A 292 10.47 -18.56 16.02
N GLU A 293 9.52 -17.78 15.52
CA GLU A 293 8.38 -17.31 16.32
C GLU A 293 7.49 -18.47 16.77
N LEU A 294 7.20 -19.43 15.88
CA LEU A 294 6.45 -20.63 16.22
C LEU A 294 7.18 -21.46 17.29
N GLU A 295 8.48 -21.71 17.11
CA GLU A 295 9.29 -22.45 18.07
C GLU A 295 9.33 -21.76 19.44
N GLN A 296 9.47 -20.43 19.47
CA GLN A 296 9.42 -19.65 20.72
C GLN A 296 8.04 -19.74 21.39
N GLN A 297 6.95 -19.66 20.61
CA GLN A 297 5.60 -19.82 21.15
C GLN A 297 5.36 -21.22 21.70
N GLU A 298 5.85 -22.26 21.04
CA GLU A 298 5.74 -23.64 21.50
C GLU A 298 6.55 -23.86 22.78
N ARG A 299 7.79 -23.35 22.84
CA ARG A 299 8.62 -23.39 24.06
C ARG A 299 7.95 -22.64 25.22
N ALA A 300 7.46 -21.43 24.99
CA ALA A 300 6.77 -20.65 26.02
C ALA A 300 5.49 -21.34 26.49
N LYS A 301 4.71 -21.95 25.58
CA LYS A 301 3.54 -22.77 25.93
C LYS A 301 3.93 -23.99 26.76
N ALA A 302 5.01 -24.68 26.38
CA ALA A 302 5.52 -25.84 27.12
C ALA A 302 6.02 -25.45 28.52
N GLU A 303 6.78 -24.36 28.65
CA GLU A 303 7.26 -23.83 29.93
C GLU A 303 6.12 -23.34 30.83
N ALA A 304 5.14 -22.62 30.27
CA ALA A 304 3.95 -22.21 31.01
C ALA A 304 3.11 -23.41 31.46
N ARG A 305 2.99 -24.44 30.61
CA ARG A 305 2.34 -25.71 30.95
C ARG A 305 3.10 -26.40 32.08
N GLU A 306 4.42 -26.45 32.00
CA GLU A 306 5.29 -27.04 33.02
C GLU A 306 5.16 -26.31 34.36
N GLY A 307 5.27 -24.98 34.37
CA GLY A 307 5.10 -24.17 35.57
C GLY A 307 3.69 -24.30 36.18
N ARG A 308 2.64 -24.38 35.34
CA ARG A 308 1.28 -24.64 35.81
C ARG A 308 1.19 -26.00 36.50
N LEU A 309 1.71 -27.06 35.88
CA LEU A 309 1.71 -28.40 36.49
C LEU A 309 2.51 -28.41 37.80
N GLN A 310 3.67 -27.77 37.86
CA GLN A 310 4.46 -27.65 39.09
C GLN A 310 3.71 -26.91 40.21
N SER A 311 2.97 -25.84 39.89
CA SER A 311 2.17 -25.11 40.88
C SER A 311 0.97 -25.90 41.44
N LEU A 312 0.48 -26.88 40.67
CA LEU A 312 -0.67 -27.71 41.03
C LEU A 312 -0.27 -29.00 41.75
N ALA A 313 1.00 -29.40 41.67
CA ALA A 313 1.53 -30.58 42.34
C ALA A 313 1.34 -30.49 43.86
N GLY A 314 0.82 -31.56 44.48
CA GLY A 314 0.51 -31.62 45.91
C GLY A 314 -0.85 -31.04 46.31
N SER A 315 -1.61 -30.45 45.37
CA SER A 315 -2.98 -29.95 45.59
C SER A 315 -4.04 -30.82 44.93
N GLU A 316 -3.72 -32.06 44.55
CA GLU A 316 -4.58 -32.90 43.69
C GLU A 316 -5.96 -33.13 44.31
N ALA A 317 -6.02 -33.43 45.61
CA ALA A 317 -7.28 -33.65 46.32
C ALA A 317 -8.18 -32.40 46.33
N GLN A 318 -7.59 -31.20 46.44
CA GLN A 318 -8.33 -29.94 46.40
C GLN A 318 -8.85 -29.62 45.00
N LEU A 319 -8.06 -29.96 43.96
CA LEU A 319 -8.46 -29.78 42.56
C LEU A 319 -9.63 -30.69 42.18
N TRP A 320 -9.68 -31.92 42.67
CA TRP A 320 -10.83 -32.81 42.48
C TRP A 320 -12.12 -32.25 43.11
N ILE A 321 -12.02 -31.61 44.28
CA ILE A 321 -13.16 -30.92 44.91
C ILE A 321 -13.60 -29.73 44.06
N LYS A 322 -12.65 -28.89 43.61
CA LYS A 322 -12.93 -27.73 42.75
C LYS A 322 -13.60 -28.15 41.43
N VAL A 323 -13.17 -29.26 40.82
CA VAL A 323 -13.79 -29.82 39.62
C VAL A 323 -15.25 -30.21 39.89
N ALA A 324 -15.54 -30.85 41.03
CA ALA A 324 -16.91 -31.22 41.40
C ALA A 324 -17.81 -29.99 41.61
N ASP A 325 -17.27 -28.90 42.18
CA ASP A 325 -17.98 -27.63 42.37
C ASP A 325 -18.28 -26.95 41.03
N LEU A 326 -17.28 -26.83 40.15
CA LEU A 326 -17.44 -26.26 38.79
C LEU A 326 -18.47 -27.02 37.96
N ILE A 327 -18.47 -28.35 38.05
CA ILE A 327 -19.47 -29.19 37.36
C ILE A 327 -20.88 -29.02 37.97
N SER A 328 -20.98 -28.59 39.23
CA SER A 328 -22.25 -28.35 39.91
C SER A 328 -22.89 -27.01 39.52
N CYS A 329 -22.09 -26.00 39.13
CA CYS A 329 -22.56 -24.68 38.68
C CYS A 329 -23.36 -24.70 37.36
N ARG A 330 -23.26 -25.78 36.57
CA ARG A 330 -24.03 -26.01 35.32
C ARG A 330 -23.91 -24.92 34.25
N GLN A 331 -22.79 -24.21 34.21
CA GLN A 331 -22.56 -23.17 33.22
C GLN A 331 -21.47 -23.62 32.21
N PRO A 332 -21.55 -23.17 30.93
CA PRO A 332 -20.64 -23.64 29.88
C PRO A 332 -19.15 -23.35 30.13
N LYS A 333 -18.79 -22.17 30.64
CA LYS A 333 -17.39 -21.77 30.87
C LYS A 333 -16.74 -22.58 32.01
N GLU A 334 -17.55 -22.97 32.98
CA GLU A 334 -17.20 -23.69 34.19
C GLU A 334 -16.98 -25.17 33.86
N TYR A 335 -17.70 -25.71 32.87
CA TYR A 335 -17.37 -27.00 32.27
C TYR A 335 -16.05 -26.98 31.50
N ASP A 336 -15.75 -25.89 30.78
CA ASP A 336 -14.47 -25.74 30.09
C ASP A 336 -13.30 -25.67 31.10
N GLU A 337 -13.46 -24.94 32.21
CA GLU A 337 -12.47 -24.88 33.30
C GLU A 337 -12.31 -26.24 34.00
N ALA A 338 -13.40 -26.94 34.29
CA ALA A 338 -13.36 -28.27 34.90
C ALA A 338 -12.61 -29.28 34.02
N VAL A 339 -12.84 -29.25 32.70
CA VAL A 339 -12.13 -30.11 31.74
C VAL A 339 -10.64 -29.77 31.69
N CYS A 340 -10.26 -28.50 31.73
CA CYS A 340 -8.84 -28.10 31.80
C CYS A 340 -8.15 -28.64 33.07
N LEU A 341 -8.81 -28.54 34.23
CA LEU A 341 -8.27 -29.07 35.50
C LEU A 341 -8.16 -30.60 35.49
N LEU A 342 -9.10 -31.30 34.86
CA LEU A 342 -9.04 -32.75 34.71
C LEU A 342 -7.88 -33.19 33.78
N GLN A 343 -7.57 -32.41 32.74
CA GLN A 343 -6.37 -32.63 31.93
C GLN A 343 -5.08 -32.39 32.72
N ASP A 344 -5.03 -31.34 33.55
CA ASP A 344 -3.90 -31.10 34.46
C ASP A 344 -3.71 -32.26 35.44
N LEU A 345 -4.79 -32.76 36.06
CA LEU A 345 -4.77 -33.89 36.99
C LEU A 345 -4.33 -35.19 36.32
N ARG A 346 -4.72 -35.42 35.06
CA ARG A 346 -4.24 -36.58 34.28
C ARG A 346 -2.73 -36.52 34.11
N ASP A 347 -2.21 -35.37 33.70
CA ASP A 347 -0.79 -35.19 33.42
C ASP A 347 0.05 -35.28 34.71
N LEU A 348 -0.45 -34.78 35.85
CA LEU A 348 0.15 -34.98 37.16
C LEU A 348 0.17 -36.44 37.59
N ALA A 349 -0.95 -37.17 37.39
CA ALA A 349 -1.03 -38.59 37.73
C ALA A 349 -0.07 -39.46 36.90
N ILE A 350 0.18 -39.09 35.63
CA ILE A 350 1.19 -39.74 34.78
C ILE A 350 2.59 -39.53 35.36
N ARG A 351 2.93 -38.31 35.84
CA ARG A 351 4.24 -38.02 36.45
C ARG A 351 4.48 -38.74 37.78
N ALA A 352 3.42 -38.91 38.57
CA ALA A 352 3.47 -39.55 39.87
C ALA A 352 3.30 -41.09 39.80
N ASP A 353 3.22 -41.68 38.60
CA ASP A 353 2.90 -43.09 38.35
C ASP A 353 1.56 -43.55 39.00
N ALA A 354 0.65 -42.60 39.22
CA ALA A 354 -0.65 -42.77 39.89
C ALA A 354 -1.82 -42.85 38.90
N SER A 355 -1.55 -43.19 37.63
CA SER A 355 -2.54 -43.22 36.54
C SER A 355 -3.78 -44.09 36.85
N SER A 356 -3.61 -45.17 37.61
CA SER A 356 -4.70 -46.07 38.01
C SER A 356 -5.67 -45.45 39.01
N GLU A 357 -5.22 -44.52 39.85
CA GLU A 357 -6.06 -43.79 40.80
C GLU A 357 -6.84 -42.69 40.09
N PHE A 358 -6.18 -41.95 39.18
CA PHE A 358 -6.84 -40.97 38.31
C PHE A 358 -7.97 -41.60 37.49
N LEU A 359 -7.74 -42.74 36.83
CA LEU A 359 -8.77 -43.42 36.04
C LEU A 359 -9.97 -43.87 36.90
N ARG A 360 -9.73 -44.34 38.13
CA ARG A 360 -10.81 -44.71 39.07
C ARG A 360 -11.65 -43.49 39.45
N GLN A 361 -11.02 -42.36 39.79
CA GLN A 361 -11.72 -41.13 40.14
C GLN A 361 -12.46 -40.53 38.95
N MET A 362 -11.87 -40.56 37.75
CA MET A 362 -12.51 -40.15 36.49
C MET A 362 -13.74 -41.00 36.16
N ALA A 363 -13.66 -42.32 36.33
CA ALA A 363 -14.80 -43.21 36.10
C ALA A 363 -15.95 -42.88 37.07
N SER A 364 -15.65 -42.66 38.34
CA SER A 364 -16.65 -42.23 39.35
C SER A 364 -17.31 -40.90 38.96
N LEU A 365 -16.51 -39.92 38.53
CA LEU A 365 -16.98 -38.60 38.11
C LEU A 365 -17.85 -38.69 36.84
N TYR A 366 -17.45 -39.52 35.86
CA TYR A 366 -18.21 -39.78 34.64
C TYR A 366 -19.58 -40.39 34.96
N PHE A 367 -19.62 -41.50 35.72
CA PHE A 367 -20.89 -42.16 36.06
C PHE A 367 -21.86 -41.26 36.83
N LYS A 368 -21.33 -40.37 37.69
CA LYS A 368 -22.13 -39.38 38.44
C LYS A 368 -22.74 -38.28 37.55
N HIS A 369 -22.12 -37.99 36.40
CA HIS A 369 -22.50 -36.87 35.54
C HIS A 369 -22.87 -37.27 34.10
N LYS A 370 -23.03 -38.57 33.81
CA LYS A 370 -23.41 -39.11 32.49
C LYS A 370 -24.71 -38.52 31.91
N SER A 371 -25.61 -38.03 32.77
CA SER A 371 -26.86 -37.39 32.36
C SER A 371 -26.70 -35.95 31.84
N LYS A 372 -25.47 -35.39 31.83
CA LYS A 372 -25.16 -34.03 31.34
C LYS A 372 -24.49 -34.09 29.94
N PRO A 373 -25.25 -34.09 28.83
CA PRO A 373 -24.70 -34.35 27.49
C PRO A 373 -23.65 -33.32 27.04
N SER A 374 -23.80 -32.05 27.42
CA SER A 374 -22.84 -30.98 27.07
C SER A 374 -21.48 -31.13 27.76
N LEU A 375 -21.44 -31.72 28.97
CA LEU A 375 -20.20 -32.02 29.69
C LEU A 375 -19.54 -33.28 29.10
N VAL A 376 -20.34 -34.32 28.82
CA VAL A 376 -19.85 -35.57 28.20
C VAL A 376 -19.20 -35.31 26.84
N ALA A 377 -19.79 -34.43 26.02
CA ALA A 377 -19.21 -34.03 24.73
C ALA A 377 -17.80 -33.41 24.89
N ARG A 378 -17.61 -32.53 25.89
CA ARG A 378 -16.30 -31.92 26.18
C ARG A 378 -15.28 -32.90 26.73
N LEU A 379 -15.70 -33.81 27.62
CA LEU A 379 -14.84 -34.88 28.14
C LEU A 379 -14.38 -35.83 27.02
N ARG A 380 -15.26 -36.13 26.06
CA ARG A 380 -14.91 -36.90 24.86
C ARG A 380 -13.88 -36.18 24.02
N GLN A 381 -14.10 -34.90 23.74
CA GLN A 381 -13.18 -34.06 22.97
C GLN A 381 -11.80 -33.94 23.62
N ALA A 382 -11.75 -33.96 24.97
CA ALA A 382 -10.51 -33.92 25.75
C ALA A 382 -9.83 -35.29 25.94
N MET A 383 -10.39 -36.39 25.41
CA MET A 383 -9.95 -37.76 25.64
C MET A 383 -9.85 -38.12 27.13
N LEU A 384 -10.90 -37.78 27.88
CA LEU A 384 -11.02 -38.02 29.33
C LEU A 384 -12.10 -39.07 29.67
N LEU A 385 -12.62 -39.80 28.68
CA LEU A 385 -13.60 -40.86 28.91
C LEU A 385 -12.93 -42.15 29.38
N PRO A 386 -13.62 -42.98 30.20
CA PRO A 386 -13.15 -44.31 30.55
C PRO A 386 -12.94 -45.18 29.29
N PRO A 387 -11.97 -46.12 29.30
CA PRO A 387 -11.66 -46.96 28.14
C PRO A 387 -12.87 -47.70 27.54
N ASP A 388 -13.84 -48.07 28.37
CA ASP A 388 -15.04 -48.82 27.97
C ASP A 388 -16.11 -47.97 27.24
N GLU A 389 -16.03 -46.63 27.31
CA GLU A 389 -17.01 -45.70 26.70
C GLU A 389 -16.37 -44.71 25.70
N ALA A 390 -15.09 -44.90 25.36
CA ALA A 390 -14.34 -44.04 24.44
C ALA A 390 -14.53 -44.38 22.94
N ARG A 391 -15.42 -45.32 22.59
CA ARG A 391 -15.73 -45.72 21.21
C ARG A 391 -16.78 -44.84 20.53
#